data_AF-A0A6J8D777-F1
#
_entry.id   AF-A0A6J8D777-F1
#
_cell.length_a   1.000
_cell.length_b   1.000
_cell.length_c   1.000
_cell.angle_alpha   90.00
_cell.angle_beta   90.00
_cell.angle_gamma   90.00
#
_symmetry.space_group_name_H-M   'P 1'
#
loop_
_entity.id
_entity.type
_entity.pdbx_description
1 polymer ?
#
loop_
_entity_poly.entity_id
_entity_poly.type
_entity_poly.pdbx_seq_one_letter_code
_entity_poly.pdbx_strand_id
1 'polypeptide(L)'
;MEKLANCRKFGGYPHENAALFIAEFESYATLHNISPLDDNRIIAALHLHLTGPALTWFNSLSSENKASWEAIVHLFNDKYVDLDWQNPTVMLDSEIFENMSLSSGQSIDDFYCQLVEKANTLKKPDHEILVKFIKGLPEQLAFFVRAGNHRDSPSALAAAKMGEAYGYRKAELQVAAASKQAKPSDKRDSEFASLQSQIDTLTKAVQNLTASKTDESTKPNRRTDRFAYSRQQATNPPQATNSRQQATYLPQATNNLCFNCSSPNHIKRYCNWNGQGVSSSDITCQLCDQNGHSAVNCKRLSGN
;
A
#
# COMPACT_ATOMS: atom_id res chain seq x y z
N MET A 1 11.07 -23.70 35.05
CA MET A 1 11.69 -22.86 34.01
C MET A 1 10.58 -22.03 33.40
N GLU A 2 10.44 -20.78 33.83
CA GLU A 2 9.50 -19.85 33.22
C GLU A 2 9.94 -19.58 31.78
N LYS A 3 9.03 -19.72 30.81
CA LYS A 3 9.26 -19.23 29.46
C LYS A 3 9.36 -17.71 29.58
N LEU A 4 10.57 -17.17 29.56
CA LEU A 4 10.80 -15.74 29.43
C LEU A 4 9.97 -15.23 28.26
N ALA A 5 9.21 -14.15 28.48
CA ALA A 5 8.40 -13.53 27.45
C ALA A 5 9.32 -13.12 26.29
N ASN A 6 9.22 -13.84 25.17
CA ASN A 6 10.07 -13.61 24.02
C ASN A 6 9.45 -12.49 23.18
N CYS A 7 10.15 -11.37 23.01
CA CYS A 7 9.73 -10.32 22.08
C CYS A 7 9.75 -10.87 20.65
N ARG A 8 8.69 -10.61 19.89
CA ARG A 8 8.64 -11.01 18.48
C ARG A 8 9.68 -10.23 17.70
N LYS A 9 10.23 -10.86 16.65
CA LYS A 9 11.09 -10.15 15.70
C LYS A 9 10.22 -9.34 14.74
N PHE A 10 10.75 -8.20 14.28
CA PHE A 10 10.07 -7.31 13.33
C PHE A 10 10.84 -7.27 12.01
N GLY A 11 10.18 -7.63 10.91
CA GLY A 11 10.75 -7.61 9.57
C GLY A 11 10.63 -6.26 8.86
N GLY A 12 9.71 -5.40 9.28
CA GLY A 12 9.35 -4.19 8.54
C GLY A 12 8.43 -4.47 7.35
N TYR A 13 7.66 -5.55 7.42
CA TYR A 13 6.71 -5.91 6.37
C TYR A 13 5.33 -5.25 6.59
N PRO A 14 4.60 -4.96 5.50
CA PRO A 14 3.22 -4.43 5.51
C PRO A 14 2.24 -5.02 6.53
N HIS A 15 2.29 -6.34 6.72
CA HIS A 15 1.33 -7.07 7.53
C HIS A 15 1.71 -7.08 9.03
N GLU A 16 2.88 -6.55 9.38
CA GLU A 16 3.34 -6.47 10.77
C GLU A 16 2.85 -5.15 11.39
N ASN A 17 2.34 -5.22 12.63
CA ASN A 17 1.90 -4.04 13.36
C ASN A 17 3.10 -3.40 14.09
N ALA A 18 3.67 -2.37 13.49
CA ALA A 18 4.84 -1.67 14.00
C ALA A 18 4.61 -1.01 15.38
N ALA A 19 3.43 -0.42 15.59
CA ALA A 19 3.08 0.22 16.87
C ALA A 19 2.97 -0.82 18.00
N LEU A 20 2.33 -1.95 17.72
CA LEU A 20 2.25 -3.07 18.67
C LEU A 20 3.64 -3.64 18.97
N PHE A 21 4.48 -3.79 17.95
CA PHE A 21 5.85 -4.27 18.14
C PHE A 21 6.66 -3.37 19.09
N ILE A 22 6.62 -2.05 18.92
CA ILE A 22 7.34 -1.13 19.82
C ILE A 22 6.82 -1.25 21.26
N ALA A 23 5.50 -1.32 21.47
CA ALA A 23 4.92 -1.51 22.79
C ALA A 23 5.33 -2.85 23.45
N GLU A 24 5.37 -3.94 22.67
CA GLU A 24 5.86 -5.24 23.12
C GLU A 24 7.36 -5.20 23.44
N PHE A 25 8.14 -4.50 22.62
CA PHE A 25 9.58 -4.35 22.80
C PHE A 25 9.93 -3.53 24.04
N GLU A 26 9.21 -2.44 24.33
CA GLU A 26 9.40 -1.65 25.55
C GLU A 26 9.05 -2.45 26.82
N SER A 27 8.00 -3.27 26.74
CA SER A 27 7.65 -4.22 27.80
C SER A 27 8.75 -5.26 28.02
N TYR A 28 9.33 -5.78 26.93
CA TYR A 28 10.49 -6.68 26.96
C TYR A 28 11.73 -6.00 27.57
N ALA A 29 12.05 -4.77 27.17
CA ALA A 29 13.18 -4.01 27.71
C ALA A 29 13.03 -3.79 29.23
N THR A 30 11.81 -3.45 29.67
CA THR A 30 11.45 -3.30 31.08
C THR A 30 11.67 -4.61 31.84
N LEU A 31 11.18 -5.74 31.32
CA LEU A 31 11.36 -7.06 31.94
C LEU A 31 12.84 -7.46 32.09
N HIS A 32 13.68 -7.07 31.14
CA HIS A 32 15.12 -7.36 31.14
C HIS A 32 15.98 -6.31 31.85
N ASN A 33 15.36 -5.37 32.57
CA ASN A 33 16.04 -4.26 33.26
C ASN A 33 16.98 -3.48 32.31
N ILE A 34 16.52 -3.26 31.08
CA ILE A 34 17.17 -2.36 30.13
C ILE A 34 16.50 -1.00 30.36
N SER A 35 17.23 -0.10 31.03
CA SER A 35 16.72 1.23 31.32
C SER A 35 16.49 2.00 30.02
N PRO A 36 15.36 2.71 29.85
CA PRO A 36 15.16 3.64 28.73
C PRO A 36 16.20 4.77 28.70
N LEU A 37 16.89 5.03 29.83
CA LEU A 37 17.97 6.02 29.91
C LEU A 37 19.32 5.48 29.41
N ASP A 38 19.45 4.16 29.20
CA ASP A 38 20.64 3.52 28.64
C ASP A 38 20.44 3.30 27.13
N ASP A 39 20.53 4.40 26.39
CA ASP A 39 20.32 4.45 24.94
C ASP A 39 21.10 3.35 24.21
N ASN A 40 22.39 3.18 24.52
CA ASN A 40 23.23 2.20 23.83
C ASN A 40 22.70 0.76 23.98
N ARG A 41 22.26 0.39 25.20
CA ARG A 41 21.79 -0.96 25.48
C ARG A 41 20.41 -1.23 24.88
N ILE A 42 19.48 -0.27 24.97
CA ILE A 42 18.15 -0.43 24.37
C ILE A 42 18.21 -0.44 22.84
N ILE A 43 19.06 0.40 22.25
CA ILE A 43 19.26 0.46 20.80
C ILE A 43 19.91 -0.85 20.30
N ALA A 44 20.91 -1.36 21.01
CA ALA A 44 21.52 -2.65 20.68
C ALA A 44 20.51 -3.80 20.81
N ALA A 45 19.65 -3.77 21.84
CA ALA A 45 18.58 -4.74 22.00
C ALA A 45 17.55 -4.67 20.87
N LEU A 46 17.15 -3.46 20.44
CA LEU A 46 16.24 -3.27 19.31
C LEU A 46 16.86 -3.88 18.04
N HIS A 47 18.13 -3.57 17.77
CA HIS A 47 18.85 -4.08 16.60
C HIS A 47 18.81 -5.61 16.51
N LEU A 48 18.88 -6.34 17.63
CA LEU A 48 18.79 -7.81 17.67
C LEU A 48 17.38 -8.36 17.34
N HIS A 49 16.35 -7.54 17.52
CA HIS A 49 14.95 -7.90 17.25
C HIS A 49 14.47 -7.47 15.86
N LEU A 50 15.25 -6.66 15.15
CA LEU A 50 14.98 -6.30 13.77
C LEU A 50 15.49 -7.40 12.81
N THR A 51 14.74 -7.61 11.74
CA THR A 51 15.10 -8.51 10.63
C THR A 51 14.71 -7.88 9.29
N GLY A 52 15.14 -8.49 8.19
CA GLY A 52 14.68 -8.13 6.84
C GLY A 52 14.84 -6.64 6.47
N PRO A 53 13.82 -6.03 5.83
CA PRO A 53 13.80 -4.61 5.50
C PRO A 53 14.02 -3.66 6.70
N ALA A 54 13.44 -3.94 7.87
CA ALA A 54 13.61 -3.11 9.06
C ALA A 54 15.05 -3.07 9.54
N LEU A 55 15.72 -4.21 9.55
CA LEU A 55 17.15 -4.28 9.88
C LEU A 55 18.00 -3.49 8.88
N THR A 56 17.67 -3.60 7.58
CA THR A 56 18.39 -2.89 6.52
C THR A 56 18.22 -1.37 6.65
N TRP A 57 16.99 -0.92 6.91
CA TRP A 57 16.68 0.47 7.20
C TRP A 57 17.46 0.97 8.42
N PHE A 58 17.42 0.25 9.54
CA PHE A 58 18.13 0.61 10.76
C PHE A 58 19.64 0.74 10.51
N ASN A 59 20.21 -0.18 9.73
CA ASN A 59 21.63 -0.12 9.37
C ASN A 59 21.99 1.07 8.46
N SER A 60 21.04 1.58 7.68
CA SER A 60 21.23 2.76 6.83
C SER A 60 21.19 4.10 7.59
N LEU A 61 20.69 4.12 8.83
CA LEU A 61 20.65 5.33 9.65
C LEU A 61 22.07 5.78 10.03
N SER A 62 22.30 7.10 10.01
CA SER A 62 23.55 7.71 10.47
C SER A 62 23.76 7.50 11.97
N SER A 63 25.00 7.61 12.44
CA SER A 63 25.32 7.49 13.87
C SER A 63 24.64 8.57 14.71
N GLU A 64 24.42 9.76 14.14
CA GLU A 64 23.69 10.87 14.78
C GLU A 64 22.24 10.48 15.08
N ASN A 65 21.58 9.82 14.13
CA ASN A 65 20.20 9.35 14.29
C ASN A 65 20.08 8.16 15.26
N LYS A 66 21.19 7.49 15.57
CA LYS A 66 21.28 6.40 16.55
C LYS A 66 21.79 6.86 17.92
N ALA A 67 21.90 8.16 18.14
CA ALA A 67 22.46 8.68 19.38
C ALA A 67 21.51 8.56 20.58
N SER A 68 20.19 8.53 20.34
CA SER A 68 19.17 8.44 21.39
C SER A 68 18.05 7.48 21.02
N TRP A 69 17.49 6.82 22.04
CA TRP A 69 16.33 5.95 21.87
C TRP A 69 15.12 6.71 21.31
N GLU A 70 14.89 7.92 21.81
CA GLU A 70 13.80 8.79 21.38
C GLU A 70 13.87 9.12 19.89
N ALA A 71 15.05 9.45 19.36
CA ALA A 71 15.23 9.71 17.93
C ALA A 71 14.92 8.47 17.08
N ILE A 72 15.35 7.28 17.54
CA ILE A 72 15.05 6.03 16.84
C ILE A 72 13.56 5.72 16.85
N VAL A 73 12.88 5.86 18.00
CA VAL A 73 11.43 5.62 18.09
C VAL A 73 10.68 6.59 17.17
N HIS A 74 11.07 7.87 17.15
CA HIS A 74 10.48 8.84 16.24
C HIS A 74 10.67 8.43 14.77
N LEU A 75 11.90 8.10 14.35
CA LEU A 75 12.18 7.66 12.98
C LEU A 75 11.50 6.33 12.64
N PHE A 76 11.36 5.43 13.61
CA PHE A 76 10.66 4.16 13.44
C PHE A 76 9.17 4.40 13.23
N ASN A 77 8.57 5.29 14.04
CA ASN A 77 7.17 5.65 13.92
C ASN A 77 6.90 6.34 12.58
N ASP A 78 7.69 7.34 12.22
CA ASP A 78 7.61 8.01 10.91
C ASP A 78 7.71 7.00 9.75
N LYS A 79 8.58 6.00 9.88
CA LYS A 79 8.79 5.02 8.80
C LYS A 79 7.74 3.92 8.72
N TYR A 80 7.28 3.41 9.85
CA TYR A 80 6.51 2.16 9.94
C TYR A 80 5.13 2.30 10.59
N VAL A 81 4.86 3.37 11.34
CA VAL A 81 3.59 3.61 12.04
C VAL A 81 2.78 4.69 11.32
N ASP A 82 3.41 5.82 11.00
CA ASP A 82 2.84 6.88 10.18
C ASP A 82 2.94 6.46 8.72
N LEU A 83 2.06 5.51 8.38
CA LEU A 83 1.87 5.03 7.03
C LEU A 83 1.29 6.17 6.19
N ASP A 84 2.18 6.98 5.63
CA ASP A 84 1.83 7.90 4.56
C ASP A 84 1.16 7.13 3.41
N TRP A 85 0.28 7.83 2.67
CA TRP A 85 -0.43 7.32 1.50
C TRP A 85 0.47 6.69 0.42
N GLN A 86 1.79 6.91 0.49
CA GLN A 86 2.79 6.30 -0.37
C GLN A 86 3.17 4.86 0.03
N ASN A 87 2.69 4.37 1.17
CA ASN A 87 2.98 3.00 1.59
C ASN A 87 2.18 2.02 0.71
N PRO A 88 2.83 1.06 0.03
CA PRO A 88 2.14 0.08 -0.81
C PRO A 88 1.08 -0.75 -0.05
N THR A 89 1.22 -0.86 1.28
CA THR A 89 0.23 -1.49 2.16
C THR A 89 -1.08 -0.71 2.20
N VAL A 90 -0.99 0.60 2.40
CA VAL A 90 -2.16 1.48 2.44
C VAL A 90 -2.86 1.49 1.09
N MET A 91 -2.09 1.43 0.00
CA MET A 91 -2.65 1.27 -1.35
C MET A 91 -3.40 -0.05 -1.50
N LEU A 92 -2.80 -1.17 -1.08
CA LEU A 92 -3.44 -2.48 -1.15
C LEU A 92 -4.67 -2.56 -0.25
N ASP A 93 -4.60 -2.07 0.99
CA ASP A 93 -5.73 -2.01 1.90
C ASP A 93 -6.84 -1.10 1.36
N SER A 94 -6.48 0.01 0.70
CA SER A 94 -7.44 0.86 0.01
C SER A 94 -8.12 0.12 -1.14
N GLU A 95 -7.39 -0.68 -1.93
CA GLU A 95 -7.96 -1.50 -2.98
C GLU A 95 -8.87 -2.59 -2.42
N ILE A 96 -8.44 -3.26 -1.35
CA ILE A 96 -9.26 -4.25 -0.64
C ILE A 96 -10.55 -3.58 -0.18
N PHE A 97 -10.47 -2.44 0.53
CA PHE A 97 -11.61 -1.66 0.99
C PHE A 97 -12.55 -1.30 -0.17
N GLU A 98 -12.02 -0.81 -1.29
CA GLU A 98 -12.82 -0.48 -2.48
C GLU A 98 -13.49 -1.68 -3.15
N ASN A 99 -12.95 -2.89 -2.96
CA ASN A 99 -13.48 -4.13 -3.54
C ASN A 99 -14.29 -4.99 -2.55
N MET A 100 -14.35 -4.63 -1.26
CA MET A 100 -15.14 -5.38 -0.27
C MET A 100 -16.62 -5.43 -0.65
N SER A 101 -17.20 -6.63 -0.58
CA SER A 101 -18.63 -6.89 -0.75
C SER A 101 -19.07 -8.08 0.11
N LEU A 102 -20.36 -8.13 0.48
CA LEU A 102 -20.93 -9.18 1.30
C LEU A 102 -20.96 -10.50 0.54
N SER A 103 -20.21 -11.50 1.03
CA SER A 103 -20.22 -12.84 0.42
C SER A 103 -21.53 -13.59 0.69
N SER A 104 -21.91 -14.51 -0.19
CA SER A 104 -23.21 -15.20 -0.16
C SER A 104 -23.49 -16.01 1.13
N GLY A 105 -22.45 -16.45 1.85
CA GLY A 105 -22.57 -17.15 3.14
C GLY A 105 -22.13 -16.34 4.37
N GLN A 106 -21.63 -15.11 4.19
CA GLN A 106 -21.10 -14.30 5.29
C GLN A 106 -22.24 -13.62 6.07
N SER A 107 -22.15 -13.48 7.39
CA SER A 107 -23.16 -12.70 8.11
C SER A 107 -23.00 -11.20 7.83
N ILE A 108 -24.09 -10.41 7.93
CA ILE A 108 -24.01 -8.95 7.74
C ILE A 108 -23.13 -8.31 8.82
N ASP A 109 -23.20 -8.81 10.06
CA ASP A 109 -22.40 -8.33 11.18
C ASP A 109 -20.89 -8.56 10.92
N ASP A 110 -20.49 -9.75 10.45
CA ASP A 110 -19.07 -10.05 10.16
C ASP A 110 -18.53 -9.15 9.04
N PHE A 111 -19.33 -8.95 7.98
CA PHE A 111 -18.96 -8.05 6.89
C PHE A 111 -18.78 -6.61 7.38
N TYR A 112 -19.71 -6.12 8.21
CA TYR A 112 -19.64 -4.79 8.79
C TYR A 112 -18.41 -4.61 9.69
N CYS A 113 -18.11 -5.58 10.56
CA CYS A 113 -16.93 -5.56 11.42
C CYS A 113 -15.63 -5.45 10.60
N GLN A 114 -15.48 -6.29 9.57
CA GLN A 114 -14.31 -6.26 8.69
C GLN A 114 -14.19 -4.91 7.97
N LEU A 115 -15.32 -4.36 7.52
CA LEU A 115 -15.37 -3.09 6.81
C LEU A 115 -14.93 -1.93 7.72
N VAL A 116 -15.43 -1.87 8.95
CA VAL A 116 -15.09 -0.84 9.94
C VAL A 116 -13.63 -0.94 10.37
N GLU A 117 -13.12 -2.16 10.59
CA GLU A 117 -11.71 -2.39 10.93
C GLU A 117 -10.77 -1.87 9.83
N LYS A 118 -11.07 -2.21 8.57
CA LYS A 118 -10.31 -1.71 7.41
C LYS A 118 -10.45 -0.21 7.22
N ALA A 119 -11.64 0.35 7.38
CA ALA A 119 -11.85 1.79 7.32
C ALA A 119 -11.05 2.54 8.38
N ASN A 120 -11.05 2.06 9.63
CA ASN A 120 -10.31 2.66 10.74
C ASN A 120 -8.78 2.61 10.49
N THR A 121 -8.30 1.51 9.91
CA THR A 121 -6.90 1.34 9.51
C THR A 121 -6.49 2.40 8.48
N LEU A 122 -7.38 2.67 7.53
CA LEU A 122 -7.21 3.69 6.47
C LEU A 122 -7.61 5.11 6.90
N LYS A 123 -8.00 5.31 8.17
CA LYS A 123 -8.52 6.58 8.71
C LYS A 123 -9.66 7.17 7.86
N LYS A 124 -10.53 6.31 7.30
CA LYS A 124 -11.68 6.74 6.51
C LYS A 124 -12.77 7.35 7.40
N PRO A 125 -13.41 8.44 6.96
CA PRO A 125 -14.53 9.04 7.70
C PRO A 125 -15.78 8.15 7.63
N ASP A 126 -16.65 8.25 8.63
CA ASP A 126 -17.85 7.39 8.75
C ASP A 126 -18.78 7.43 7.52
N HIS A 127 -18.86 8.57 6.83
CA HIS A 127 -19.67 8.67 5.61
C HIS A 127 -19.14 7.78 4.47
N GLU A 128 -17.83 7.59 4.35
CA GLU A 128 -17.24 6.65 3.38
C GLU A 128 -17.55 5.20 3.78
N ILE A 129 -17.53 4.90 5.08
CA ILE A 129 -17.91 3.59 5.62
C ILE A 129 -19.37 3.28 5.26
N LEU A 130 -20.27 4.24 5.48
CA LEU A 130 -21.69 4.12 5.14
C LEU A 130 -21.90 3.87 3.65
N VAL A 131 -21.31 4.69 2.78
CA VAL A 131 -21.42 4.53 1.32
C VAL A 131 -20.89 3.17 0.88
N LYS A 132 -19.73 2.78 1.41
CA LYS A 132 -19.07 1.52 1.07
C LYS A 132 -19.85 0.31 1.58
N PHE A 133 -20.42 0.39 2.79
CA PHE A 133 -21.30 -0.63 3.36
C PHE A 133 -22.49 -0.87 2.44
N ILE A 134 -23.23 0.19 2.10
CA ILE A 134 -24.40 0.10 1.20
C ILE A 134 -24.03 -0.45 -0.17
N LYS A 135 -22.91 -0.02 -0.75
CA LYS A 135 -22.40 -0.51 -2.05
C LYS A 135 -21.99 -1.98 -2.00
N GLY A 136 -21.52 -2.47 -0.85
CA GLY A 136 -21.11 -3.85 -0.65
C GLY A 136 -22.25 -4.83 -0.41
N LEU A 137 -23.48 -4.36 -0.17
CA LEU A 137 -24.64 -5.23 0.02
C LEU A 137 -25.22 -5.72 -1.34
N PRO A 138 -25.91 -6.87 -1.37
CA PRO A 138 -26.68 -7.30 -2.54
C PRO A 138 -27.70 -6.23 -2.96
N GLU A 139 -27.95 -6.09 -4.26
CA GLU A 139 -28.67 -4.94 -4.83
C GLU A 139 -30.03 -4.66 -4.16
N GLN A 140 -30.81 -5.71 -3.90
CA GLN A 140 -32.12 -5.59 -3.27
C GLN A 140 -32.05 -5.11 -1.82
N LEU A 141 -31.06 -5.61 -1.08
CA LEU A 141 -30.83 -5.20 0.29
C LEU A 141 -30.27 -3.77 0.33
N ALA A 142 -29.35 -3.44 -0.58
CA ALA A 142 -28.83 -2.08 -0.75
C ALA A 142 -29.93 -1.08 -1.11
N PHE A 143 -30.90 -1.48 -1.94
CA PHE A 143 -32.09 -0.67 -2.26
C PHE A 143 -32.94 -0.42 -1.01
N PHE A 144 -33.23 -1.47 -0.24
CA PHE A 144 -33.98 -1.36 1.02
C PHE A 144 -33.32 -0.39 2.00
N VAL A 145 -32.00 -0.53 2.21
CA VAL A 145 -31.23 0.35 3.11
C VAL A 145 -31.20 1.80 2.59
N ARG A 146 -31.04 2.00 1.28
CA ARG A 146 -31.08 3.35 0.67
C ARG A 146 -32.43 4.03 0.85
N ALA A 147 -33.53 3.28 0.77
CA ALA A 147 -34.87 3.82 0.97
C ALA A 147 -35.08 4.37 2.41
N GLY A 148 -34.33 3.87 3.39
CA GLY A 148 -34.35 4.35 4.78
C GLY A 148 -33.60 5.67 5.03
N ASN A 149 -32.81 6.17 4.07
CA ASN A 149 -32.05 7.43 4.14
C ASN A 149 -31.25 7.62 5.46
N HIS A 150 -30.49 6.59 5.83
CA HIS A 150 -29.66 6.61 7.04
C HIS A 150 -28.49 7.59 6.93
N ARG A 151 -28.12 8.24 8.04
CA ARG A 151 -27.03 9.23 8.09
C ARG A 151 -25.73 8.68 8.65
N ASP A 152 -25.78 7.51 9.26
CA ASP A 152 -24.68 6.86 9.99
C ASP A 152 -24.64 5.36 9.67
N SER A 153 -23.43 4.80 9.74
CA SER A 153 -23.18 3.40 9.42
C SER A 153 -23.90 2.40 10.36
N PRO A 154 -24.07 2.64 11.68
CA PRO A 154 -24.82 1.73 12.56
C PRO A 154 -26.32 1.66 12.26
N SER A 155 -26.96 2.79 11.94
CA SER A 155 -28.38 2.81 11.56
C SER A 155 -28.61 2.07 10.24
N ALA A 156 -27.70 2.21 9.28
CA ALA A 156 -27.74 1.44 8.03
C ALA A 156 -27.57 -0.07 8.28
N LEU A 157 -26.69 -0.47 9.21
CA LEU A 157 -26.55 -1.87 9.63
C LEU A 157 -27.86 -2.41 10.20
N ALA A 158 -28.53 -1.67 11.11
CA ALA A 158 -29.80 -2.09 11.68
C ALA A 158 -30.88 -2.30 10.60
N ALA A 159 -30.94 -1.40 9.61
CA ALA A 159 -31.84 -1.53 8.46
C ALA A 159 -31.48 -2.71 7.55
N ALA A 160 -30.19 -2.97 7.32
CA ALA A 160 -29.75 -4.14 6.57
C ALA A 160 -30.17 -5.45 7.25
N LYS A 161 -30.02 -5.54 8.57
CA LYS A 161 -30.48 -6.71 9.36
C LYS A 161 -31.99 -6.88 9.28
N MET A 162 -32.74 -5.78 9.35
CA MET A 162 -34.19 -5.80 9.16
C MET A 162 -34.58 -6.29 7.76
N GLY A 163 -33.93 -5.77 6.71
CA GLY A 163 -34.15 -6.22 5.33
C GLY A 163 -33.80 -7.70 5.12
N GLU A 164 -32.73 -8.19 5.75
CA GLU A 164 -32.39 -9.61 5.71
C GLU A 164 -33.48 -10.48 6.35
N ALA A 165 -34.04 -10.06 7.48
CA ALA A 165 -35.16 -10.75 8.14
C ALA A 165 -36.42 -10.77 7.26
N TYR A 166 -36.64 -9.74 6.44
CA TYR A 166 -37.72 -9.70 5.44
C TYR A 166 -37.40 -10.44 4.13
N GLY A 167 -36.23 -11.09 4.02
CA GLY A 167 -35.90 -11.94 2.88
C GLY A 167 -35.27 -11.22 1.68
N TYR A 168 -34.95 -9.92 1.79
CA TYR A 168 -34.30 -9.14 0.70
C TYR A 168 -32.92 -9.67 0.30
N ARG A 169 -32.33 -10.58 1.07
CA ARG A 169 -31.06 -11.25 0.74
C ARG A 169 -31.22 -12.45 -0.21
N LYS A 170 -32.36 -13.13 -0.20
CA LYS A 170 -32.51 -14.46 -0.84
C LYS A 170 -33.03 -14.43 -2.27
N ALA A 171 -33.53 -13.31 -2.76
CA ALA A 171 -34.31 -13.35 -4.01
C ALA A 171 -33.46 -13.59 -5.27
N GLU A 172 -32.14 -13.40 -5.22
CA GLU A 172 -31.27 -13.69 -6.37
C GLU A 172 -31.24 -15.19 -6.71
N LEU A 173 -31.49 -16.08 -5.73
CA LEU A 173 -31.57 -17.52 -5.97
C LEU A 173 -32.93 -17.95 -6.57
N GLN A 174 -34.00 -17.18 -6.40
CA GLN A 174 -35.34 -17.59 -6.85
C GLN A 174 -35.66 -17.12 -8.27
N VAL A 175 -35.11 -15.99 -8.74
CA VAL A 175 -35.35 -15.52 -10.12
C VAL A 175 -34.64 -16.41 -11.15
N ALA A 176 -33.50 -17.02 -10.78
CA ALA A 176 -32.81 -18.00 -11.63
C ALA A 176 -33.55 -19.36 -11.72
N ALA A 177 -34.41 -19.68 -10.75
CA ALA A 177 -35.22 -20.90 -10.75
C ALA A 177 -36.50 -20.76 -11.59
N ALA A 178 -37.05 -19.55 -11.73
CA ALA A 178 -38.27 -19.30 -12.51
C ALA A 178 -38.04 -19.15 -14.04
N SER A 179 -36.78 -19.05 -14.49
CA SER A 179 -36.45 -18.87 -15.92
C SER A 179 -35.87 -20.12 -16.61
N LYS A 180 -35.96 -21.31 -16.00
CA LYS A 180 -35.51 -22.57 -16.61
C LYS A 180 -36.66 -23.53 -16.90
N GLN A 181 -37.44 -23.17 -17.92
CA GLN A 181 -38.07 -24.13 -18.83
C GLN A 181 -37.38 -24.11 -20.21
N ALA A 182 -36.05 -23.97 -20.21
CA ALA A 182 -35.22 -24.17 -21.38
C ALA A 182 -34.29 -25.37 -21.13
N LYS A 183 -34.31 -26.32 -22.06
CA LYS A 183 -33.63 -27.61 -22.04
C LYS A 183 -32.19 -27.55 -21.48
N PRO A 184 -31.76 -28.56 -20.71
CA PRO A 184 -30.36 -28.70 -20.32
C PRO A 184 -29.53 -28.84 -21.60
N SER A 185 -28.62 -27.88 -21.83
CA SER A 185 -27.64 -27.95 -22.91
C SER A 185 -26.42 -28.69 -22.35
N ASP A 186 -26.14 -29.87 -22.90
CA ASP A 186 -25.01 -30.79 -22.62
C ASP A 186 -23.60 -30.17 -22.75
N LYS A 187 -23.48 -28.86 -22.96
CA LYS A 187 -22.17 -28.21 -23.20
C LYS A 187 -21.33 -28.02 -21.95
N ARG A 188 -21.92 -27.87 -20.76
CA ARG A 188 -21.15 -27.58 -19.53
C ARG A 188 -20.29 -28.75 -19.05
N ASP A 189 -20.76 -29.98 -19.24
CA ASP A 189 -19.99 -31.16 -18.83
C ASP A 189 -18.77 -31.38 -19.75
N SER A 190 -18.85 -30.91 -21.00
CA SER A 190 -17.72 -30.95 -21.94
C SER A 190 -16.61 -29.94 -21.61
N GLU A 191 -16.98 -28.75 -21.11
CA GLU A 191 -16.00 -27.73 -20.70
C GLU A 191 -15.29 -28.11 -19.40
N PHE A 192 -16.02 -28.72 -18.45
CA PHE A 192 -15.42 -29.19 -17.19
C PHE A 192 -14.45 -30.34 -17.43
N ALA A 193 -14.79 -31.29 -18.30
CA ALA A 193 -13.87 -32.38 -18.69
C ALA A 193 -12.61 -31.85 -19.41
N SER A 194 -12.75 -30.80 -20.22
CA SER A 194 -11.61 -30.14 -20.88
C SER A 194 -10.68 -29.44 -19.88
N LEU A 195 -11.24 -28.74 -18.90
CA LEU A 195 -10.46 -28.09 -17.83
C LEU A 195 -9.75 -29.11 -16.92
N GLN A 196 -10.42 -30.22 -16.57
CA GLN A 196 -9.81 -31.29 -15.79
C GLN A 196 -8.59 -31.89 -16.50
N SER A 197 -8.70 -32.12 -17.81
CA SER A 197 -7.59 -32.62 -18.66
C SER A 197 -6.41 -31.65 -18.73
N GLN A 198 -6.66 -30.34 -18.78
CA GLN A 198 -5.61 -29.32 -18.75
C GLN A 198 -4.87 -29.29 -17.41
N ILE A 199 -5.59 -29.43 -16.29
CA ILE A 199 -4.98 -29.50 -14.94
C ILE A 199 -4.10 -30.74 -14.80
N ASP A 200 -4.56 -31.90 -15.28
CA ASP A 200 -3.77 -33.14 -15.24
C ASP A 200 -2.50 -33.04 -16.09
N THR A 201 -2.59 -32.36 -17.25
CA THR A 201 -1.44 -32.13 -18.14
C THR A 201 -0.41 -31.22 -17.47
N LEU A 202 -0.85 -30.13 -16.85
CA LEU A 202 0.02 -29.22 -16.09
C LEU A 202 0.67 -29.93 -14.88
N THR A 203 -0.09 -30.75 -14.17
CA THR A 203 0.41 -31.51 -13.02
C THR A 203 1.53 -32.47 -13.42
N LYS A 204 1.39 -33.17 -14.55
CA LYS A 204 2.44 -34.04 -15.10
C LYS A 204 3.68 -33.26 -15.55
N ALA A 205 3.50 -32.09 -16.15
CA ALA A 205 4.62 -31.24 -16.57
C ALA A 205 5.46 -30.77 -15.37
N VAL A 206 4.82 -30.38 -14.26
CA VAL A 206 5.51 -29.99 -13.02
C VAL A 206 6.25 -31.17 -12.40
N GLN A 207 5.63 -32.35 -12.34
CA GLN A 207 6.28 -33.56 -11.82
C GLN A 207 7.55 -33.93 -12.60
N ASN A 208 7.51 -33.84 -13.94
CA ASN A 208 8.68 -34.10 -14.78
C ASN A 208 9.81 -33.09 -14.55
N LEU A 209 9.49 -31.80 -14.40
CA LEU A 209 10.48 -30.76 -14.10
C LEU A 209 11.13 -30.95 -12.73
N THR A 210 10.38 -31.43 -11.74
CA THR A 210 10.93 -31.73 -10.41
C THR A 210 11.81 -32.97 -10.41
N ALA A 211 11.49 -33.99 -11.22
CA ALA A 211 12.30 -35.21 -11.32
C ALA A 211 13.63 -34.99 -12.07
N SER A 212 13.67 -34.06 -13.04
CA SER A 212 14.90 -33.76 -13.79
C SER A 212 15.92 -32.91 -13.01
N LYS A 213 15.58 -32.39 -11.82
CA LYS A 213 16.45 -31.47 -11.06
C LYS A 213 17.29 -32.15 -9.96
N THR A 214 17.17 -33.47 -9.79
CA THR A 214 17.83 -34.21 -8.70
C THR A 214 19.16 -34.90 -9.05
N ASP A 215 19.62 -34.88 -10.30
CA ASP A 215 20.81 -35.65 -10.72
C ASP A 215 22.12 -34.83 -10.91
N GLU A 216 22.14 -33.54 -10.59
CA GLU A 216 23.32 -32.67 -10.83
C GLU A 216 24.08 -32.24 -9.56
N SER A 217 24.21 -33.11 -8.55
CA SER A 217 25.09 -32.81 -7.41
C SER A 217 25.73 -34.04 -6.76
N THR A 218 26.74 -34.63 -7.41
CA THR A 218 27.81 -35.33 -6.69
C THR A 218 29.12 -35.31 -7.49
N LYS A 219 30.00 -34.34 -7.20
CA LYS A 219 31.45 -34.49 -7.41
C LYS A 219 32.19 -34.02 -6.16
N PRO A 220 32.96 -34.89 -5.49
CA PRO A 220 33.81 -34.49 -4.38
C PRO A 220 35.16 -34.04 -4.92
N ASN A 221 35.56 -32.79 -4.67
CA ASN A 221 36.93 -32.35 -4.94
C ASN A 221 37.70 -32.19 -3.62
N ARG A 222 38.55 -33.18 -3.34
CA ARG A 222 39.63 -33.14 -2.35
C ARG A 222 40.89 -32.59 -3.00
N ARG A 223 41.50 -31.56 -2.41
CA ARG A 223 42.94 -31.39 -2.09
C ARG A 223 43.27 -29.89 -1.91
N THR A 224 43.76 -29.49 -0.73
CA THR A 224 45.17 -29.14 -0.40
C THR A 224 45.72 -28.05 -1.35
N ASP A 225 46.30 -26.92 -0.95
CA ASP A 225 47.37 -26.62 0.01
C ASP A 225 47.43 -25.06 0.11
N ARG A 226 47.66 -24.47 1.28
CA ARG A 226 48.94 -23.85 1.71
C ARG A 226 49.50 -22.79 0.75
N PHE A 227 49.50 -21.49 1.15
CA PHE A 227 50.51 -20.41 0.92
C PHE A 227 49.90 -19.12 1.53
N ALA A 228 50.42 -18.56 2.62
CA ALA A 228 51.61 -17.71 2.78
C ALA A 228 51.51 -16.33 2.10
N TYR A 229 51.58 -15.29 2.94
CA TYR A 229 51.96 -13.89 2.72
C TYR A 229 52.15 -13.41 1.26
N SER A 230 51.44 -12.34 0.87
CA SER A 230 52.13 -11.18 0.30
C SER A 230 51.31 -9.90 0.39
N ARG A 231 51.98 -8.89 0.93
CA ARG A 231 51.64 -7.48 1.03
C ARG A 231 51.99 -6.84 -0.31
N GLN A 232 51.02 -6.34 -1.06
CA GLN A 232 51.29 -5.37 -2.12
C GLN A 232 50.31 -4.22 -2.07
N GLN A 233 50.93 -3.04 -1.98
CA GLN A 233 50.36 -1.72 -2.14
C GLN A 233 49.74 -1.61 -3.53
N ALA A 234 48.52 -1.09 -3.62
CA ALA A 234 47.96 -0.61 -4.88
C ALA A 234 47.62 0.87 -4.73
N THR A 235 48.28 1.63 -5.59
CA THR A 235 48.24 3.06 -5.80
C THR A 235 46.88 3.55 -6.33
N ASN A 236 46.57 4.79 -5.97
CA ASN A 236 45.46 5.63 -6.43
C ASN A 236 45.05 5.44 -7.90
N PRO A 237 43.74 5.39 -8.22
CA PRO A 237 43.25 5.75 -9.54
C PRO A 237 43.03 7.28 -9.66
N PRO A 238 43.22 7.85 -10.86
CA PRO A 238 43.16 9.29 -11.10
C PRO A 238 41.73 9.85 -11.13
N GLN A 239 41.63 11.10 -10.69
CA GLN A 239 40.45 11.96 -10.80
C GLN A 239 40.08 12.15 -12.28
N ALA A 240 38.95 11.56 -12.69
CA ALA A 240 38.26 11.94 -13.91
C ALA A 240 37.30 13.09 -13.59
N THR A 241 37.69 14.30 -13.97
CA THR A 241 36.85 15.50 -13.98
C THR A 241 35.72 15.34 -14.99
N ASN A 242 34.51 15.05 -14.51
CA ASN A 242 33.31 15.09 -15.33
C ASN A 242 32.74 16.52 -15.37
N SER A 243 33.24 17.30 -16.33
CA SER A 243 32.65 18.56 -16.78
C SER A 243 31.32 18.27 -17.46
N ARG A 244 30.22 18.33 -16.69
CA ARG A 244 28.86 18.17 -17.20
C ARG A 244 28.48 19.43 -17.99
N GLN A 245 28.74 19.38 -19.29
CA GLN A 245 28.23 20.35 -20.25
C GLN A 245 26.69 20.35 -20.17
N GLN A 246 26.14 21.50 -19.80
CA GLN A 246 24.71 21.78 -19.93
C GLN A 246 24.40 21.88 -21.42
N ALA A 247 23.81 20.82 -21.96
CA ALA A 247 23.20 20.86 -23.28
C ALA A 247 21.94 21.72 -23.20
N THR A 248 22.06 22.98 -23.63
CA THR A 248 20.94 23.82 -24.04
C THR A 248 20.25 23.17 -25.23
N TYR A 249 19.25 22.34 -24.95
CA TYR A 249 18.26 21.92 -25.94
C TYR A 249 17.41 23.14 -26.29
N LEU A 250 17.73 23.78 -27.41
CA LEU A 250 16.81 24.67 -28.11
C LEU A 250 15.65 23.82 -28.65
N PRO A 251 14.41 23.99 -28.16
CA PRO A 251 13.27 23.31 -28.76
C PRO A 251 13.03 23.89 -30.15
N GLN A 252 13.01 23.00 -31.15
CA GLN A 252 12.57 23.31 -32.50
C GLN A 252 11.20 23.98 -32.45
N ALA A 253 11.10 25.14 -33.10
CA ALA A 253 9.91 25.97 -33.17
C ALA A 253 8.79 25.27 -33.95
N THR A 254 8.09 24.34 -33.30
CA THR A 254 6.71 24.05 -33.66
C THR A 254 5.87 25.21 -33.16
N ASN A 255 5.00 25.74 -34.03
CA ASN A 255 4.13 26.91 -33.86
C ASN A 255 3.10 26.77 -32.71
N ASN A 256 3.58 26.48 -31.49
CA ASN A 256 2.77 26.27 -30.30
C ASN A 256 2.46 27.64 -29.69
N LEU A 257 1.42 28.27 -30.23
CA LEU A 257 0.76 29.39 -29.57
C LEU A 257 0.13 28.86 -28.27
N CYS A 258 0.33 29.58 -27.18
CA CYS A 258 -0.30 29.22 -25.92
C CYS A 258 -1.83 29.33 -26.07
N PHE A 259 -2.55 28.25 -25.78
CA PHE A 259 -4.02 28.20 -25.89
C PHE A 259 -4.77 29.23 -25.04
N ASN A 260 -4.12 29.84 -24.04
CA ASN A 260 -4.77 30.80 -23.15
C ASN A 260 -4.53 32.24 -23.57
N CYS A 261 -3.28 32.62 -23.89
CA CYS A 261 -2.91 34.01 -24.19
C CYS A 261 -2.52 34.26 -25.66
N SER A 262 -2.55 33.22 -26.50
CA SER A 262 -2.15 33.25 -27.91
C SER A 262 -0.72 33.76 -28.16
N SER A 263 0.13 33.83 -27.13
CA SER A 263 1.53 34.23 -27.29
C SER A 263 2.40 33.05 -27.73
N PRO A 264 3.40 33.26 -28.59
CA PRO A 264 4.39 32.25 -28.93
C PRO A 264 5.31 31.96 -27.72
N ASN A 265 6.06 30.86 -27.80
CA ASN A 265 7.15 30.45 -26.89
C ASN A 265 6.78 29.79 -25.54
N HIS A 266 5.52 29.48 -25.27
CA HIS A 266 5.18 28.63 -24.12
C HIS A 266 3.88 27.84 -24.32
N ILE A 267 3.76 26.72 -23.61
CA ILE A 267 2.55 25.90 -23.56
C ILE A 267 1.68 26.27 -22.34
N LYS A 268 0.41 25.85 -22.32
CA LYS A 268 -0.60 26.19 -21.29
C LYS A 268 -0.09 26.06 -19.84
N ARG A 269 0.73 25.04 -19.55
CA ARG A 269 1.27 24.80 -18.20
C ARG A 269 2.26 25.87 -17.71
N TYR A 270 2.81 26.68 -18.62
CA TYR A 270 3.77 27.75 -18.33
C TYR A 270 3.21 29.14 -18.67
N CYS A 271 1.88 29.24 -18.82
CA CYS A 271 1.23 30.49 -19.16
C CYS A 271 0.93 31.30 -17.89
N ASN A 272 1.62 32.42 -17.73
CA ASN A 272 1.42 33.36 -16.62
C ASN A 272 0.33 34.42 -16.93
N TRP A 273 -0.62 34.10 -17.81
CA TRP A 273 -1.66 35.04 -18.23
C TRP A 273 -2.85 35.01 -17.26
N ASN A 274 -3.13 36.15 -16.62
CA ASN A 274 -4.21 36.32 -15.64
C ASN A 274 -5.57 36.68 -16.26
N GLY A 275 -5.70 36.62 -17.59
CA GLY A 275 -6.95 36.98 -18.29
C GLY A 275 -7.22 38.47 -18.42
N GLN A 276 -6.37 39.36 -17.89
CA GLN A 276 -6.56 40.82 -17.93
C GLN A 276 -5.52 41.56 -18.81
N GLY A 277 -4.74 40.84 -19.60
CA GLY A 277 -3.84 41.46 -20.60
C GLY A 277 -2.57 42.10 -20.02
N VAL A 278 -2.28 41.92 -18.72
CA VAL A 278 -1.07 42.45 -18.08
C VAL A 278 -0.31 41.30 -17.40
N SER A 279 0.90 41.03 -17.88
CA SER A 279 1.81 40.02 -17.30
C SER A 279 2.42 40.55 -16.01
N SER A 280 1.68 40.53 -14.90
CA SER A 280 2.28 40.76 -13.57
C SER A 280 2.88 39.45 -13.08
N SER A 281 4.18 39.27 -13.34
CA SER A 281 4.97 38.11 -12.93
C SER A 281 5.17 37.97 -11.42
N ASP A 282 4.88 39.02 -10.65
CA ASP A 282 5.43 39.17 -9.31
C ASP A 282 4.48 38.72 -8.19
N ILE A 283 3.28 38.22 -8.52
CA ILE A 283 2.30 37.77 -7.54
C ILE A 283 2.08 36.26 -7.70
N THR A 284 2.54 35.46 -6.74
CA THR A 284 2.25 34.02 -6.63
C THR A 284 1.11 33.77 -5.65
N CYS A 285 0.09 33.03 -6.06
CA CYS A 285 -1.06 32.68 -5.23
C CYS A 285 -0.67 31.64 -4.17
N GLN A 286 -0.78 31.99 -2.88
CA GLN A 286 -0.42 31.12 -1.75
C GLN A 286 -1.32 29.87 -1.59
N LEU A 287 -2.42 29.75 -2.35
CA LEU A 287 -3.38 28.63 -2.25
C LEU A 287 -3.22 27.58 -3.35
N CYS A 288 -2.65 27.97 -4.50
CA CYS A 288 -2.52 27.08 -5.65
C CYS A 288 -1.15 27.16 -6.34
N ASP A 289 -0.23 27.97 -5.81
CA ASP A 289 1.12 28.21 -6.31
C ASP A 289 1.20 28.68 -7.77
N GLN A 290 0.10 29.24 -8.29
CA GLN A 290 0.07 29.83 -9.64
C GLN A 290 0.33 31.34 -9.59
N ASN A 291 1.09 31.84 -10.54
CA ASN A 291 1.39 33.26 -10.67
C ASN A 291 0.23 34.05 -11.31
N GLY A 292 0.18 35.35 -11.06
CA GLY A 292 -0.74 36.29 -11.71
C GLY A 292 -2.04 36.58 -10.95
N HIS A 293 -2.25 36.02 -9.75
CA HIS A 293 -3.38 36.37 -8.88
C HIS A 293 -3.03 36.24 -7.39
N SER A 294 -3.68 37.04 -6.54
CA SER A 294 -3.59 36.89 -5.08
C SER A 294 -4.48 35.75 -4.58
N ALA A 295 -4.22 35.26 -3.36
CA ALA A 295 -5.04 34.23 -2.71
C ALA A 295 -6.54 34.57 -2.68
N VAL A 296 -6.88 35.86 -2.52
CA VAL A 296 -8.27 36.36 -2.48
C VAL A 296 -9.01 36.14 -3.80
N ASN A 297 -8.30 36.15 -4.92
CA ASN A 297 -8.86 35.97 -6.26
C ASN A 297 -8.66 34.53 -6.77
N CYS A 298 -8.32 33.57 -5.90
CA CYS A 298 -8.08 32.20 -6.31
C CYS A 298 -9.41 31.52 -6.66
N LYS A 299 -9.54 31.03 -7.90
CA LYS A 299 -10.70 30.24 -8.35
C LYS A 299 -10.98 28.99 -7.49
N ARG A 300 -9.98 28.48 -6.74
CA ARG A 300 -10.22 27.40 -5.77
C ARG A 300 -11.12 27.80 -4.60
N LEU A 301 -11.17 29.10 -4.26
CA LEU A 301 -12.08 29.65 -3.25
C LEU A 301 -13.39 30.14 -3.85
N SER A 302 -13.38 30.58 -5.11
CA SER A 302 -14.58 30.97 -5.86
C SER A 302 -15.34 29.73 -6.33
N GLY A 303 -15.94 28.99 -5.39
CA GLY A 303 -16.84 27.89 -5.70
C GLY A 303 -18.10 28.40 -6.39
N ASN A 304 -18.09 28.36 -7.73
CA ASN A 304 -19.25 28.38 -8.62
C ASN A 304 -18.96 27.47 -9.81
#